data_AF-A0A2E8VEJ8-F1
#
_entry.id   AF-A0A2E8VEJ8-F1
#
_cell.length_a   1.000
_cell.length_b   1.000
_cell.length_c   1.000
_cell.angle_alpha   90.00
_cell.angle_beta   90.00
_cell.angle_gamma   90.00
#
_symmetry.space_group_name_H-M   'P 1'
#
loop_
_entity.id
_entity.type
_entity.pdbx_description
1 polymer ?
#
loop_
_entity_poly.entity_id
_entity_poly.type
_entity_poly.pdbx_seq_one_letter_code
_entity_poly.pdbx_strand_id
1 'polypeptide(L)' 'MSKKTLIYVGGPTASGKTDLGIELAKNFNTEIISCDSRQFYKEMTIGTSIPSMNE' A
#
# COMPACT_ATOMS: atom_id res chain seq x y z
N MET A 1 -25.81 -11.21 -6.15
CA MET A 1 -24.63 -10.32 -6.25
C MET A 1 -23.41 -11.11 -5.79
N SER A 2 -22.31 -11.06 -6.55
CA SER A 2 -21.02 -11.60 -6.10
C SER A 2 -20.52 -10.78 -4.89
N LYS A 3 -20.01 -11.45 -3.86
CA LYS A 3 -19.47 -10.79 -2.65
C LYS A 3 -18.10 -10.21 -2.99
N LYS A 4 -17.93 -8.90 -2.80
CA LYS A 4 -16.62 -8.25 -2.97
C LYS A 4 -15.70 -8.62 -1.80
N THR A 5 -14.44 -8.91 -2.11
CA THR A 5 -13.39 -9.22 -1.13
C THR A 5 -12.43 -8.05 -1.04
N LEU A 6 -12.09 -7.64 0.19
CA LEU A 6 -11.07 -6.64 0.47
C LEU A 6 -9.94 -7.32 1.26
N ILE A 7 -8.70 -7.13 0.80
CA ILE A 7 -7.49 -7.57 1.51
C ILE A 7 -6.93 -6.34 2.22
N TYR A 8 -6.80 -6.42 3.55
CA TYR A 8 -6.24 -5.34 4.37
C TYR A 8 -4.87 -5.75 4.92
N VAL A 9 -3.85 -4.94 4.62
CA VAL A 9 -2.46 -5.15 5.08
C VAL A 9 -2.13 -4.09 6.15
N GLY A 10 -2.31 -4.45 7.42
CA GLY A 10 -2.03 -3.59 8.59
C GLY A 10 -0.71 -3.90 9.28
N GLY A 11 -0.20 -2.97 10.09
CA GLY A 11 1.03 -3.15 10.88
C GLY A 11 1.83 -1.85 11.09
N PRO A 12 2.85 -1.85 11.99
CA PRO A 12 3.61 -0.66 12.34
C PRO A 12 4.44 -0.12 11.16
N THR A 13 4.86 1.15 11.21
CA THR A 13 5.76 1.73 10.20
C THR A 13 7.05 0.90 10.09
N ALA A 14 7.61 0.80 8.88
CA ALA A 14 8.81 0.00 8.56
C ALA A 14 8.69 -1.53 8.74
N SER A 15 7.48 -2.09 8.88
CA SER A 15 7.26 -3.54 8.99
C SER A 15 7.17 -4.30 7.66
N GLY A 16 7.55 -3.70 6.52
CA GLY A 16 7.50 -4.36 5.20
C GLY A 16 6.11 -4.45 4.53
N LYS A 17 5.14 -3.62 4.94
CA LYS A 17 3.76 -3.67 4.38
C LYS A 17 3.69 -3.33 2.90
N THR A 18 4.50 -2.38 2.46
CA THR A 18 4.53 -1.94 1.06
C THR A 18 4.93 -3.10 0.16
N ASP A 19 6.03 -3.80 0.49
CA ASP A 19 6.52 -4.94 -0.26
C ASP A 19 5.48 -6.06 -0.35
N LEU A 20 4.85 -6.41 0.79
CA LEU A 20 3.78 -7.40 0.84
C LEU A 20 2.56 -6.96 0.00
N GLY A 21 2.18 -5.69 0.06
CA GLY A 21 1.09 -5.14 -0.73
C GLY A 21 1.35 -5.28 -2.24
N ILE A 22 2.57 -4.98 -2.68
CA ILE A 22 3.00 -5.11 -4.09
C ILE A 22 2.97 -6.57 -4.53
N GLU A 23 3.47 -7.50 -3.71
CA GLU A 23 3.44 -8.93 -4.01
C GLU A 23 2.01 -9.46 -4.14
N LEU A 24 1.12 -9.10 -3.21
CA LEU A 24 -0.29 -9.47 -3.26
C LEU A 24 -0.99 -8.89 -4.49
N ALA A 25 -0.74 -7.63 -4.82
CA ALA A 25 -1.31 -6.98 -6.00
C ALA A 25 -0.91 -7.68 -7.30
N LYS A 26 0.36 -8.08 -7.43
CA LYS A 26 0.87 -8.87 -8.56
C LYS A 26 0.23 -10.26 -8.62
N ASN A 27 0.15 -10.96 -7.49
CA ASN A 27 -0.40 -12.32 -7.41
C ASN A 27 -1.90 -12.39 -7.69
N PHE A 28 -2.67 -11.38 -7.24
CA PHE A 28 -4.12 -11.33 -7.42
C PHE A 28 -4.56 -10.47 -8.62
N ASN A 29 -3.62 -9.87 -9.35
CA ASN A 29 -3.87 -8.93 -10.44
C ASN A 29 -4.89 -7.85 -10.01
N THR A 30 -4.59 -7.16 -8.91
CA THR A 30 -5.49 -6.19 -8.28
C THR A 30 -4.77 -4.89 -7.95
N GLU A 31 -5.55 -3.85 -7.62
CA GLU A 31 -5.06 -2.51 -7.32
C GLU A 31 -4.76 -2.34 -5.83
N ILE A 32 -3.79 -1.48 -5.51
CA ILE A 32 -3.45 -1.09 -4.14
C ILE A 32 -4.05 0.29 -3.87
N ILE A 33 -4.74 0.42 -2.74
CA ILE A 33 -5.20 1.71 -2.22
C ILE A 33 -4.42 2.00 -0.93
N SER A 34 -3.70 3.12 -0.88
CA SER A 34 -3.00 3.52 0.34
C SER A 34 -4.02 3.87 1.43
N CYS A 35 -3.79 3.35 2.63
CA CYS A 35 -4.55 3.66 3.85
C CYS A 35 -3.67 4.37 4.90
N ASP A 36 -2.63 5.09 4.47
CA ASP A 36 -1.79 5.91 5.35
C ASP A 36 -2.21 7.39 5.28
N SER A 37 -2.62 7.97 6.41
CA SER A 37 -3.09 9.36 6.49
C SER A 37 -2.00 10.40 6.20
N ARG A 38 -0.72 10.02 6.26
CA ARG A 38 0.41 10.90 6.03
C ARG A 38 0.88 10.87 4.58
N GLN A 39 0.73 9.75 3.87
CA GLN A 39 1.08 9.65 2.44
C GLN A 39 0.16 10.47 1.51
N PHE A 40 -0.94 11.01 2.05
CA PHE A 40 -1.81 11.93 1.33
C PHE A 40 -1.15 13.30 1.02
N TYR A 41 -0.20 13.75 1.86
CA TYR A 41 0.46 15.05 1.71
C TYR A 41 1.60 14.98 0.68
N LYS A 42 1.46 15.73 -0.42
CA LYS A 42 2.43 15.72 -1.54
C LYS A 42 3.79 16.30 -1.16
N GLU A 43 3.83 17.18 -0.16
CA GLU A 43 5.04 17.86 0.30
C GLU A 43 5.89 16.98 1.22
N MET A 44 5.33 15.88 1.76
CA MET A 44 6.00 14.97 2.67
C MET A 44 6.37 13.68 1.94
N THR A 45 7.43 13.69 1.13
CA THR A 45 7.89 12.51 0.37
C THR A 45 8.97 11.71 1.09
N ILE A 46 9.86 12.37 1.85
CA ILE A 46 11.01 11.73 2.51
C ILE A 46 10.61 11.05 3.83
N GLY A 47 9.79 11.72 4.66
CA GLY A 47 9.46 11.25 6.01
C GLY A 47 8.33 10.22 6.10
N THR A 48 7.64 9.92 5.00
CA THR A 48 6.43 9.09 4.95
C THR A 48 6.64 7.78 4.19
N SER A 49 7.87 7.51 3.75
CA SER A 49 8.23 6.28 3.03
C SER A 49 7.29 5.99 1.85
N ILE A 50 7.04 7.00 1.00
CA ILE A 50 6.26 6.83 -0.23
C ILE A 50 7.05 5.89 -1.16
N PRO A 51 6.42 4.83 -1.71
CA PRO A 51 7.07 3.96 -2.68
C PRO A 51 7.55 4.73 -3.91
N SER A 52 8.68 4.32 -4.49
CA SER A 52 9.16 4.94 -5.72
C SER A 52 8.32 4.51 -6.92
N MET A 53 8.32 5.28 -8.02
CA MET A 53 7.59 4.91 -9.24
C MET A 53 8.07 3.59 -9.89
N ASN A 54 9.23 3.08 -9.47
CA ASN A 54 9.85 1.88 -10.02
C ASN A 54 9.63 0.63 -9.14
N GLU A 55 8.92 0.76 -8.02
CA GLU A 55 8.49 -0.36 -7.15
C GLU A 55 7.09 -0.84 -7.55
#